data_AF-A0A9X3PCC7-F1
#
_entry.id   AF-A0A9X3PCC7-F1
#
_cell.length_a   1.000
_cell.length_b   1.000
_cell.length_c   1.000
_cell.angle_alpha   90.00
_cell.angle_beta   90.00
_cell.angle_gamma   90.00
#
_symmetry.space_group_name_H-M   'P 1'
#
loop_
_entity.id
_entity.type
_entity.pdbx_description
1 polymer ?
#
loop_
_entity_poly.entity_id
_entity_poly.type
_entity_poly.pdbx_seq_one_letter_code
_entity_poly.pdbx_strand_id
1 'polypeptide(L)' 'MADIAGDYAVALHHQFRDPVDIVGSSTGGSAALQLAADHPGALRGMVLLSSAARP' A
#
# COMPACT_ATOMS: atom_id res chain seq x y z
N MET A 1 -5.23 -3.73 9.61
CA MET A 1 -4.41 -3.13 8.51
C MET A 1 -3.90 -4.20 7.58
N ALA A 2 -3.39 -5.34 8.08
CA ALA A 2 -2.98 -6.46 7.22
C ALA A 2 -4.09 -6.91 6.27
N ASP A 3 -5.32 -7.09 6.76
CA ASP A 3 -6.45 -7.54 5.92
C ASP A 3 -6.70 -6.61 4.72
N ILE A 4 -6.88 -5.30 4.98
CA ILE A 4 -7.12 -4.32 3.90
C ILE A 4 -5.90 -4.13 2.98
N ALA A 5 -4.68 -4.35 3.49
CA ALA A 5 -3.48 -4.36 2.66
C ALA A 5 -3.47 -5.57 1.72
N GLY A 6 -3.88 -6.76 2.20
CA GLY A 6 -4.06 -7.94 1.37
C GLY A 6 -5.10 -7.74 0.28
N ASP A 7 -6.25 -7.16 0.62
CA ASP A 7 -7.31 -6.83 -0.35
C ASP A 7 -6.79 -5.88 -1.44
N TYR A 8 -6.02 -4.85 -1.06
CA TYR A 8 -5.39 -3.95 -2.03
C TYR A 8 -4.34 -4.65 -2.88
N ALA A 9 -3.51 -5.54 -2.32
CA ALA A 9 -2.53 -6.30 -3.11
C ALA A 9 -3.20 -7.14 -4.20
N VAL A 10 -4.30 -7.82 -3.86
CA VAL A 10 -5.11 -8.59 -4.81
C VAL A 10 -5.70 -7.68 -5.88
N ALA A 11 -6.33 -6.57 -5.48
CA ALA A 11 -6.93 -5.62 -6.42
C ALA A 11 -5.88 -5.03 -7.39
N LEU A 12 -4.71 -4.64 -6.87
CA LEU A 12 -3.62 -4.09 -7.67
C LEU A 12 -3.08 -5.13 -8.66
N HIS A 13 -2.90 -6.39 -8.26
CA HIS A 13 -2.44 -7.45 -9.15
C HIS A 13 -3.46 -7.76 -10.26
N HIS A 14 -4.76 -7.67 -9.97
CA HIS A 14 -5.81 -7.84 -10.98
C HIS A 14 -5.88 -6.66 -11.95
N GLN A 15 -5.65 -5.44 -11.46
CA GLN A 15 -5.80 -4.22 -12.24
C GLN A 15 -4.56 -3.88 -13.06
N PHE A 16 -3.37 -4.17 -12.54
CA PHE A 16 -2.08 -3.74 -13.08
C PHE A 16 -1.14 -4.94 -13.25
N ARG A 17 -0.37 -4.94 -14.34
CA ARG A 17 0.61 -6.01 -14.62
C ARG A 17 1.94 -5.79 -13.91
N ASP A 18 2.24 -4.55 -13.58
CA ASP A 18 3.52 -4.12 -13.01
C ASP A 18 3.28 -3.32 -11.71
N PRO A 19 4.28 -3.23 -10.82
CA PRO A 19 4.17 -2.47 -9.58
C PRO A 19 3.83 -0.99 -9.82
N VAL A 20 3.02 -0.40 -8.94
CA VAL A 20 2.49 0.97 -9.12
C VAL A 20 2.99 1.97 -8.08
N ASP A 21 2.91 3.26 -8.40
CA ASP A 21 3.10 4.30 -7.38
C ASP A 21 1.81 4.47 -6.56
N ILE A 22 1.96 4.59 -5.24
CA ILE A 22 0.83 4.75 -4.32
C ILE A 22 0.91 6.09 -3.60
N VAL A 23 -0.21 6.80 -3.53
CA VAL A 23 -0.37 7.97 -2.67
C VAL A 23 -1.32 7.60 -1.53
N GLY A 24 -0.80 7.58 -0.31
CA GLY A 24 -1.56 7.26 0.89
C GLY A 24 -1.80 8.51 1.74
N SER A 25 -3.05 8.78 2.12
CA SER A 25 -3.41 9.91 2.99
C SER A 25 -4.12 9.43 4.24
N SER A 26 -3.71 9.95 5.40
CA SER A 26 -4.26 9.59 6.71
C SER A 26 -4.26 8.07 6.93
N THR A 27 -5.41 7.46 7.24
CA THR A 27 -5.58 6.01 7.35
C THR A 27 -5.13 5.25 6.11
N GLY A 28 -5.33 5.83 4.92
CA GLY A 28 -4.88 5.24 3.66
C GLY A 28 -3.35 5.12 3.58
N GLY A 29 -2.61 6.01 4.23
CA GLY A 29 -1.17 5.88 4.33
C GLY A 29 -0.71 4.81 5.31
N SER A 30 -1.42 4.60 6.41
CA SER A 30 -1.16 3.44 7.29
C SER A 30 -1.43 2.10 6.57
N ALA A 31 -2.44 2.05 5.70
CA ALA A 31 -2.68 0.89 4.84
C ALA A 31 -1.58 0.72 3.78
N ALA A 32 -1.13 1.81 3.13
CA ALA A 32 -0.04 1.77 2.16
C ALA A 32 1.29 1.30 2.79
N LEU A 33 1.57 1.71 4.03
CA LEU A 33 2.73 1.24 4.80
C LEU A 33 2.65 -0.27 5.08
N GLN A 34 1.49 -0.76 5.52
CA GLN A 34 1.30 -2.19 5.75
C GLN A 34 1.39 -3.00 4.44
N LEU A 35 0.83 -2.48 3.35
CA LEU A 35 0.95 -3.07 2.02
C LEU A 35 2.42 -3.18 1.58
N ALA A 36 3.25 -2.17 1.81
CA ALA A 36 4.65 -2.24 1.48
C ALA A 36 5.47 -3.20 2.36
N ALA A 37 5.08 -3.35 3.63
CA ALA A 37 5.69 -4.31 4.53
C ALA A 37 5.37 -5.76 4.10
N ASP A 38 4.11 -6.03 3.76
CA ASP A 38 3.63 -7.39 3.50
C ASP A 38 3.78 -7.79 2.02
N HIS A 39 3.71 -6.84 1.10
CA HIS A 39 3.68 -7.03 -0.35
C HIS A 39 4.56 -6.02 -1.12
N PRO A 40 5.88 -5.95 -0.84
CA PRO A 40 6.76 -4.93 -1.44
C PRO A 40 6.78 -4.95 -2.98
N GLY A 41 6.53 -6.10 -3.60
CA GLY A 41 6.44 -6.25 -5.05
C GLY A 41 5.20 -5.61 -5.70
N ALA A 42 4.22 -5.13 -4.93
CA ALA A 42 3.06 -4.42 -5.47
C ALA A 42 3.34 -2.94 -5.75
N LEU A 43 4.43 -2.38 -5.19
CA LEU A 43 4.74 -0.95 -5.26
C LEU A 43 6.01 -0.70 -6.08
N ARG A 44 5.97 0.35 -6.90
CA ARG A 44 7.17 0.97 -7.47
C ARG A 44 7.71 2.08 -6.56
N GLY A 45 6.83 2.75 -5.83
CA GLY A 45 7.14 3.83 -4.91
C GLY A 45 5.89 4.27 -4.13
N MET A 46 6.08 5.09 -3.09
CA MET A 46 4.95 5.67 -2.37
C MET A 46 5.20 7.11 -1.90
N VAL A 47 4.11 7.87 -1.78
CA VAL A 47 4.06 9.17 -1.10
C VAL A 47 3.02 9.09 0.01
N LEU A 48 3.40 9.54 1.22
CA LEU A 48 2.54 9.49 2.40
C LEU A 48 2.20 10.90 2.88
N LEU A 49 0.93 11.12 3.20
CA LEU A 49 0.38 12.39 3.63
C LEU A 49 -0.31 12.18 4.98
N SER A 50 0.17 12.85 6.04
CA SER A 50 -0.43 12.80 7.38
C SER A 50 -0.74 11.39 7.91
N SER A 51 0.18 10.45 7.72
CA SER A 51 -0.03 9.02 7.98
C SER A 51 0.54 8.59 9.33
N ALA A 52 -0.16 7.69 10.02
CA ALA A 52 0.38 7.05 11.22
C ALA A 52 1.22 5.82 10.83
N ALA A 53 2.42 5.72 11.39
CA ALA A 53 3.30 4.57 11.26
C ALA A 53 3.65 4.03 12.65
N ARG A 54 3.96 2.74 12.72
CA ARG A 54 4.52 2.10 13.91
C ARG A 54 5.95 1.66 13.59
N PRO A 55 6.91 1.88 14.49
CA PRO A 55 8.31 1.51 14.29
C PRO A 55 8.52 -0.01 14.25
#